data_AF-A0A7V9RET1-F1
#
_entry.id   AF-A0A7V9RET1-F1
#
_cell.length_a   1.000
_cell.length_b   1.000
_cell.length_c   1.000
_cell.angle_alpha   90.00
_cell.angle_beta   90.00
_cell.angle_gamma   90.00
#
_symmetry.space_group_name_H-M   'P 1'
#
loop_
_entity.id
_entity.type
_entity.pdbx_description
1 polymer ?
#
loop_
_entity_poly.entity_id
_entity_poly.type
_entity_poly.pdbx_seq_one_letter_code
_entity_poly.pdbx_strand_id
1 'polypeptide(L)' 'LDPEQLARCLETMGLAEMPDYRPALVASDAALVVGEHDAKFAAIAKAYPDRPCITIGSCGHDVPLEQPAALAAAIRALT' A
#
# COMPACT_ATOMS: atom_id res chain seq x y z
N LEU A 1 -21.92 -11.27 7.94
CA LEU A 1 -20.64 -11.19 8.66
C LEU A 1 -20.96 -11.35 10.13
N ASP A 2 -20.40 -12.37 10.78
CA ASP A 2 -20.52 -12.62 12.22
C ASP A 2 -19.78 -11.49 12.98
N PRO A 3 -20.46 -10.70 13.85
CA PRO A 3 -19.83 -9.61 14.60
C PRO A 3 -18.62 -10.05 15.42
N GLU A 4 -18.68 -11.25 15.99
CA GLU A 4 -17.60 -11.84 16.77
C GLU A 4 -16.38 -12.21 15.89
N GLN A 5 -16.60 -12.65 14.66
CA GLN A 5 -15.52 -12.84 13.68
C GLN A 5 -14.90 -11.51 13.26
N LEU A 6 -15.71 -10.48 13.03
CA LEU A 6 -15.20 -9.14 12.70
C LEU A 6 -14.37 -8.57 13.86
N ALA A 7 -14.84 -8.69 15.10
CA ALA A 7 -14.11 -8.24 16.29
C ALA A 7 -12.75 -8.94 16.43
N ARG A 8 -12.73 -10.27 16.30
CA ARG A 8 -11.47 -11.03 16.30
C ARG A 8 -10.53 -10.60 15.17
N CYS A 9 -11.03 -10.41 13.95
CA CYS A 9 -10.22 -9.91 12.84
C CYS A 9 -9.64 -8.51 13.15
N LEU A 10 -10.40 -7.62 13.78
CA LEU A 10 -9.90 -6.30 14.17
C LEU A 10 -8.88 -6.35 15.31
N GLU A 11 -8.99 -7.30 16.23
CA GLU A 11 -8.00 -7.52 17.31
C GLU A 11 -6.71 -8.15 16.77
N THR A 12 -6.81 -9.15 15.89
CA THR A 12 -5.65 -9.92 15.42
C THR A 12 -5.00 -9.33 14.17
N MET A 13 -5.75 -8.66 13.31
CA MET A 13 -5.26 -7.96 12.11
C MET A 13 -5.20 -6.44 12.33
N GLY A 14 -5.54 -5.99 13.54
CA GLY A 14 -5.44 -4.60 13.93
C GLY A 14 -4.00 -4.14 13.97
N LEU A 15 -3.78 -2.90 13.51
CA LEU A 15 -2.47 -2.24 13.55
C LEU A 15 -1.97 -1.95 14.97
N ALA A 16 -2.71 -2.32 16.02
CA ALA A 16 -2.36 -2.03 17.41
C ALA A 16 -1.01 -2.67 17.81
N GLU A 17 -0.70 -3.83 17.24
CA GLU A 17 0.52 -4.58 17.56
C GLU A 17 1.61 -4.46 16.48
N MET A 18 1.29 -3.91 15.30
CA MET A 18 2.27 -3.78 14.22
C MET A 18 3.28 -2.69 14.57
N PRO A 19 4.59 -3.00 14.66
CA PRO A 19 5.60 -2.00 14.96
C PRO A 19 5.61 -0.90 13.90
N ASP A 20 6.07 0.28 14.31
CA ASP A 20 6.30 1.37 13.39
C ASP A 20 7.52 1.11 12.50
N TYR A 21 7.29 0.72 11.24
CA TYR A 21 8.34 0.47 10.26
C TYR A 21 8.77 1.70 9.45
N ARG A 22 8.22 2.87 9.72
CA ARG A 22 8.57 4.11 8.99
C ARG A 22 10.09 4.39 9.02
N PRO A 23 10.82 4.20 10.14
CA PRO A 23 12.28 4.36 10.16
C PRO A 23 13.02 3.36 9.26
N ALA A 24 12.57 2.10 9.20
CA ALA A 24 13.18 1.08 8.37
C ALA A 24 12.96 1.35 6.87
N LEU A 25 11.78 1.86 6.51
CA LEU A 25 11.46 2.26 5.14
C LEU A 25 12.37 3.40 4.65
N VAL A 26 12.72 4.36 5.51
CA VAL A 26 13.69 5.43 5.22
C VAL A 26 15.09 4.90 4.95
N ALA A 27 15.45 3.72 5.44
CA ALA A 27 16.75 3.09 5.16
C ALA A 27 16.75 2.18 3.91
N SER A 28 15.58 1.93 3.30
CA SER A 28 15.43 1.02 2.14
C SER A 28 15.37 1.78 0.82
N ASP A 29 15.63 1.12 -0.31
CA ASP A 29 15.41 1.68 -1.66
C ASP A 29 14.04 1.32 -2.25
N ALA A 30 13.05 1.08 -1.39
CA ALA A 30 11.72 0.67 -1.82
C ALA A 30 11.00 1.78 -2.60
N ALA A 31 10.39 1.40 -3.72
CA ALA A 31 9.38 2.20 -4.39
C ALA A 31 7.99 1.93 -3.80
N LEU A 32 7.15 2.95 -3.81
CA LEU A 32 5.75 2.88 -3.38
C LEU A 32 4.83 2.78 -4.59
N VAL A 33 3.79 1.96 -4.50
CA VAL A 33 2.75 1.83 -5.52
C VAL A 33 1.39 2.01 -4.87
N VAL A 34 0.55 2.86 -5.45
CA VAL A 34 -0.82 3.13 -4.98
C VAL A 34 -1.78 3.16 -6.17
N GLY A 35 -3.04 2.77 -5.97
CA GLY A 35 -4.07 3.00 -6.98
C GLY A 35 -4.62 4.43 -6.91
N GLU A 36 -5.04 4.95 -8.06
CA GLU A 36 -5.59 6.30 -8.22
C GLU A 36 -6.77 6.60 -7.28
N HIS A 37 -7.61 5.61 -6.99
CA HIS A 37 -8.79 5.77 -6.13
C HIS A 37 -8.51 5.47 -4.64
N ASP A 38 -7.28 5.09 -4.28
CA ASP A 38 -6.89 4.80 -2.89
C ASP A 38 -6.39 6.05 -2.17
N ALA A 39 -7.35 6.89 -1.75
CA ALA A 39 -7.05 8.14 -1.04
C ALA A 39 -6.23 7.92 0.25
N LYS A 40 -6.43 6.80 0.94
CA LYS A 40 -5.75 6.51 2.21
C LYS A 40 -4.27 6.26 1.97
N PHE A 41 -3.93 5.33 1.08
CA PHE A 41 -2.54 4.99 0.85
C PHE A 41 -1.82 6.04 -0.01
N ALA A 42 -2.54 6.79 -0.86
CA ALA A 42 -1.99 7.97 -1.50
C ALA A 42 -1.56 9.04 -0.47
N ALA A 43 -2.34 9.25 0.60
CA ALA A 43 -1.95 10.16 1.68
C ALA A 43 -0.74 9.65 2.48
N ILE A 44 -0.66 8.34 2.74
CA ILE A 44 0.50 7.73 3.40
C ILE A 44 1.76 7.87 2.54
N ALA A 45 1.66 7.63 1.23
CA ALA A 45 2.81 7.73 0.32
C ALA A 45 3.39 9.17 0.26
N LYS A 46 2.55 10.20 0.40
CA LYS A 46 3.01 11.60 0.48
C LYS A 46 3.93 11.91 1.67
N ALA A 47 3.93 11.07 2.70
CA ALA A 47 4.86 11.21 3.82
C ALA A 47 6.31 10.81 3.46
N TYR A 48 6.54 10.26 2.26
CA TYR A 48 7.84 9.81 1.76
C TYR A 48 8.19 10.47 0.42
N PRO A 49 8.38 11.81 0.39
CA PRO A 49 8.59 12.54 -0.86
C PRO A 49 9.88 12.13 -1.60
N ASP A 50 10.86 11.59 -0.88
CA ASP A 50 12.13 11.15 -1.45
C ASP A 50 12.08 9.74 -2.05
N ARG A 51 10.90 9.10 -2.06
CA ARG A 51 10.71 7.74 -2.61
C ARG A 51 9.99 7.79 -3.95
N PRO A 52 10.42 6.97 -4.93
CA PRO A 52 9.63 6.78 -6.13
C PRO A 52 8.23 6.31 -5.75
N CYS A 53 7.21 7.09 -6.14
CA CYS A 53 5.82 6.76 -5.90
C CYS A 53 5.08 6.68 -7.23
N ILE A 54 4.55 5.50 -7.54
CA ILE A 54 3.84 5.24 -8.79
C ILE A 54 2.35 5.13 -8.47
N THR A 55 1.55 5.96 -9.13
CA THR A 55 0.09 5.87 -9.08
C THR A 55 -0.41 5.10 -10.30
N ILE A 56 -1.14 4.01 -10.06
CA ILE A 56 -1.76 3.21 -11.13
C ILE A 56 -3.19 3.69 -11.35
N GLY A 57 -3.50 4.09 -12.59
CA GLY A 57 -4.80 4.62 -12.96
C GLY A 57 -5.92 3.59 -12.86
N SER A 58 -7.15 4.06 -12.66
CA SER A 58 -8.38 3.24 -12.71
C SER A 58 -8.34 2.01 -11.78
N CYS A 59 -7.77 2.14 -10.58
CA CYS A 59 -7.84 1.11 -9.54
C CYS A 59 -7.86 1.71 -8.12
N GLY A 60 -8.42 0.94 -7.19
CA GLY A 60 -8.41 1.19 -5.76
C GLY A 60 -7.17 0.60 -5.09
N HIS A 61 -7.39 -0.11 -3.98
CA HIS A 61 -6.31 -0.59 -3.12
C HIS A 61 -5.59 -1.82 -3.68
N ASP A 62 -6.33 -2.74 -4.30
CA ASP A 62 -5.79 -4.04 -4.72
C ASP A 62 -5.27 -3.97 -6.15
N VAL A 63 -4.21 -3.19 -6.33
CA VAL A 63 -3.55 -2.99 -7.64
C VAL A 63 -3.19 -4.31 -8.34
N PRO A 64 -2.65 -5.35 -7.66
CA PRO A 64 -2.38 -6.64 -8.29
C PRO A 64 -3.63 -7.32 -8.87
N LEU A 65 -4.79 -7.17 -8.22
CA LEU A 65 -6.06 -7.72 -8.71
C LEU A 65 -6.67 -6.84 -9.81
N GLU A 66 -6.73 -5.53 -9.60
CA GLU A 66 -7.46 -4.59 -10.45
C GLU A 66 -6.70 -4.23 -11.73
N GLN A 67 -5.38 -4.06 -11.65
CA GLN A 67 -4.52 -3.59 -12.75
C GLN A 67 -3.19 -4.37 -12.85
N PRO A 68 -3.21 -5.71 -12.98
CA PRO A 68 -2.00 -6.54 -12.97
C PRO A 68 -1.01 -6.20 -14.09
N ALA A 69 -1.50 -5.88 -15.29
CA ALA A 69 -0.65 -5.55 -16.42
C ALA A 69 0.07 -4.20 -16.24
N ALA A 70 -0.64 -3.19 -15.72
CA ALA A 70 -0.07 -1.88 -15.43
C ALA A 70 0.94 -1.96 -14.28
N LEU A 71 0.63 -2.72 -13.24
CA LEU A 71 1.57 -3.00 -12.15
C LEU A 71 2.86 -3.67 -12.64
N ALA A 72 2.73 -4.71 -13.47
CA ALA A 72 3.89 -5.41 -14.02
C ALA A 72 4.75 -4.48 -14.90
N ALA A 73 4.13 -3.57 -15.66
CA ALA A 73 4.85 -2.56 -16.43
C ALA A 73 5.58 -1.56 -15.53
N ALA A 74 4.93 -1.09 -14.45
CA ALA A 74 5.53 -0.21 -13.46
C ALA A 74 6.75 -0.84 -12.77
N ILE A 75 6.64 -2.12 -12.36
CA ILE A 75 7.76 -2.85 -11.74
C ILE A 75 8.94 -2.97 -12.71
N ARG A 76 8.70 -3.31 -13.98
CA ARG A 76 9.76 -3.40 -15.00
C ARG A 76 10.47 -2.07 -15.27
N ALA A 77 9.81 -0.94 -15.01
CA ALA A 77 10.43 0.37 -15.17
C ALA A 77 11.32 0.79 -13.98
N LEU A 78 11.24 0.07 -12.85
CA LEU A 78 12.04 0.29 -11.65
C LEU A 78 13.32 -0.56 -11.57
N THR A 79 13.40 -1.63 -12.39
CA THR A 79 14.55 -2.54 -12.51
C THR A 79 15.44 -2.19 -13.68
#